data_AF-U1P8L8-F1
#
_entry.id   AF-U1P8L8-F1
#
_cell.length_a   1.000
_cell.length_b   1.000
_cell.length_c   1.000
_cell.angle_alpha   90.00
_cell.angle_beta   90.00
_cell.angle_gamma   90.00
#
_symmetry.space_group_name_H-M   'P 1'
#
loop_
_entity.id
_entity.type
_entity.pdbx_description
1 polymer ?
#
loop_
_entity_poly.entity_id
_entity_poly.type
_entity_poly.pdbx_seq_one_letter_code
_entity_poly.pdbx_strand_id
1 'polypeptide(L)'
;MDAASIDIESDDIPLVGATIVIALGSLFVILGDAEGHPFSILSLVGGTVAFVWFALQRIEPVETRTAIPVSAMVLGSVLVGFDVPNFFEFDGPLGAALFMYGAVRLIGYVET
;
A
#
# COMPACT_ATOMS: atom_id res chain seq x y z
N MET A 1 -24.19 -8.64 17.07
CA MET A 1 -23.32 -8.37 15.90
C MET A 1 -22.59 -9.66 15.64
N ASP A 2 -23.02 -10.42 14.65
CA ASP A 2 -22.31 -11.63 14.25
C ASP A 2 -20.95 -11.18 13.73
N ALA A 3 -19.89 -11.57 14.44
CA ALA A 3 -18.54 -11.41 13.94
C ALA A 3 -18.45 -12.31 12.71
N ALA A 4 -18.48 -11.72 11.51
CA ALA A 4 -18.14 -12.44 10.30
C ALA A 4 -16.75 -13.03 10.54
N SER A 5 -16.67 -14.35 10.68
CA SER A 5 -15.40 -15.05 10.80
C SER A 5 -14.70 -14.90 9.46
N ILE A 6 -13.75 -13.96 9.38
CA ILE A 6 -12.83 -13.88 8.26
C ILE A 6 -11.92 -15.09 8.42
N ASP A 7 -12.16 -16.12 7.62
CA ASP A 7 -11.26 -17.26 7.52
C ASP A 7 -10.03 -16.78 6.76
N ILE A 8 -8.92 -16.60 7.46
CA ILE A 8 -7.64 -16.18 6.87
C ILE A 8 -6.84 -17.44 6.65
N GLU A 9 -6.64 -17.81 5.39
CA GLU A 9 -5.76 -18.92 5.06
C GLU A 9 -4.35 -18.61 5.58
N SER A 10 -3.65 -19.61 6.12
CA SER A 10 -2.31 -19.41 6.70
C SER A 10 -1.34 -18.74 5.72
N ASP A 11 -1.53 -18.98 4.42
CA ASP A 11 -0.71 -18.41 3.36
C ASP A 11 -0.94 -16.90 3.19
N ASP A 12 -2.09 -16.35 3.61
CA ASP A 12 -2.50 -14.93 3.53
C ASP A 12 -1.92 -14.07 4.65
N ILE A 13 -1.43 -14.69 5.72
CA ILE A 13 -0.89 -14.00 6.90
C ILE A 13 0.16 -12.93 6.53
N PRO A 14 1.13 -13.16 5.61
CA PRO A 14 2.10 -12.14 5.23
C PRO A 14 1.47 -10.92 4.55
N LEU A 15 0.47 -11.12 3.70
CA LEU A 15 -0.26 -10.03 3.03
C LEU A 15 -1.07 -9.22 4.05
N VAL A 16 -1.79 -9.90 4.94
CA VAL A 16 -2.55 -9.26 6.03
C VAL A 16 -1.60 -8.45 6.92
N GLY A 17 -0.44 -9.01 7.27
CA GLY A 17 0.60 -8.31 8.03
C GLY A 17 1.08 -7.04 7.32
N ALA A 18 1.38 -7.13 6.02
CA ALA A 18 1.76 -5.97 5.24
C ALA A 18 0.65 -4.90 5.18
N THR A 19 -0.61 -5.30 5.02
CA THR A 19 -1.76 -4.39 5.06
C THR A 19 -1.92 -3.69 6.41
N ILE A 20 -1.73 -4.42 7.53
CA ILE A 20 -1.77 -3.83 8.88
C ILE A 20 -0.65 -2.77 9.01
N VAL A 21 0.56 -3.06 8.54
CA VAL A 21 1.68 -2.13 8.59
C VAL A 21 1.40 -0.86 7.77
N ILE A 22 0.83 -0.99 6.58
CA ILE A 22 0.39 0.15 5.75
C ILE A 22 -0.69 0.97 6.47
N ALA A 23 -1.68 0.31 7.08
CA ALA A 23 -2.77 0.96 7.79
C ALA A 23 -2.25 1.75 9.01
N LEU A 24 -1.30 1.18 9.77
CA LEU A 24 -0.64 1.88 10.86
C LEU A 24 0.17 3.08 10.35
N GLY A 25 0.93 2.92 9.27
CA GLY A 25 1.66 4.03 8.64
C GLY A 25 0.73 5.17 8.22
N SER A 26 -0.40 4.83 7.60
CA SER A 26 -1.44 5.79 7.20
C SER A 26 -2.08 6.50 8.40
N LEU A 27 -2.35 5.76 9.47
CA LEU A 27 -2.89 6.33 10.71
C LEU A 27 -1.90 7.32 11.35
N PHE A 28 -0.60 7.02 11.33
CA PHE A 28 0.42 7.95 11.80
C PHE A 28 0.49 9.23 10.96
N VAL A 29 0.33 9.13 9.63
CA VAL A 29 0.24 10.32 8.76
C VAL A 29 -0.96 11.19 9.15
N ILE A 30 -2.14 10.59 9.36
CA ILE A 30 -3.37 11.32 9.67
C ILE A 30 -3.35 11.93 11.08
N LEU A 31 -2.92 11.17 12.10
CA LEU A 31 -2.99 11.59 13.50
C LEU A 31 -1.81 12.48 13.93
N GLY A 32 -0.65 12.31 13.31
CA GLY A 32 0.59 12.85 13.82
C GLY A 32 0.92 14.27 13.37
N ASP A 33 0.13 14.90 12.50
CA ASP A 33 0.57 16.07 11.71
C ASP A 33 1.96 15.78 11.12
N ALA A 34 2.13 14.55 10.63
CA ALA A 34 3.42 13.89 10.58
C ALA A 34 4.18 14.28 9.32
N GLU A 35 4.54 15.54 9.21
CA GLU A 35 5.60 16.01 8.31
C GLU A 35 6.87 15.19 8.59
N GLY A 36 7.17 14.23 7.71
CA GLY A 36 8.45 13.54 7.66
C GLY A 36 8.79 12.61 8.83
N HIS A 37 7.81 12.06 9.57
CA HIS A 37 8.13 11.13 10.65
C HIS A 37 8.69 9.80 10.07
N PRO A 38 9.92 9.38 10.42
CA PRO A 38 10.59 8.26 9.74
C PRO A 38 9.82 6.94 9.91
N PHE A 39 9.10 6.77 11.02
CA PHE A 39 8.26 5.58 11.23
C PHE A 39 7.04 5.55 10.30
N SER A 40 6.40 6.68 9.98
CA SER A 40 5.25 6.67 9.05
C SER A 40 5.72 6.32 7.64
N ILE A 41 6.84 6.90 7.20
CA ILE A 41 7.48 6.58 5.91
C ILE A 41 7.86 5.10 5.83
N LEU A 42 8.57 4.59 6.83
CA LEU A 42 9.01 3.19 6.84
C LEU A 42 7.82 2.23 6.86
N SER A 43 6.76 2.54 7.62
CA SER A 43 5.54 1.72 7.64
C SER A 43 4.77 1.80 6.32
N LEU A 44 4.58 2.97 5.73
CA LEU A 44 3.88 3.12 4.45
C LEU A 44 4.64 2.49 3.30
N VAL A 45 5.87 2.95 3.05
CA VAL A 45 6.66 2.49 1.90
C VAL A 45 7.10 1.04 2.10
N GLY A 46 7.62 0.71 3.28
CA GLY A 46 8.06 -0.65 3.59
C GLY A 46 6.91 -1.66 3.59
N GLY A 47 5.77 -1.29 4.18
CA GLY A 47 4.56 -2.11 4.14
C GLY A 47 4.04 -2.30 2.71
N THR A 48 4.06 -1.25 1.88
CA THR A 48 3.64 -1.31 0.47
C THR A 48 4.54 -2.21 -0.35
N VAL A 49 5.86 -2.09 -0.21
CA VAL A 49 6.83 -2.95 -0.90
C VAL A 49 6.66 -4.40 -0.47
N ALA A 50 6.49 -4.67 0.83
CA ALA A 50 6.23 -6.01 1.33
C ALA A 50 4.92 -6.58 0.77
N PHE A 51 3.85 -5.80 0.76
CA PHE A 51 2.57 -6.19 0.18
C PHE A 51 2.70 -6.54 -1.30
N VAL A 52 3.31 -5.66 -2.09
CA VAL A 52 3.56 -5.88 -3.52
C VAL A 52 4.38 -7.15 -3.74
N TRP A 53 5.42 -7.36 -2.95
CA TRP A 53 6.27 -8.54 -3.06
C TRP A 53 5.48 -9.83 -2.84
N PHE A 54 4.69 -9.92 -1.77
CA PHE A 54 3.86 -11.09 -1.50
C PHE A 54 2.71 -11.24 -2.51
N ALA A 55 2.13 -10.13 -2.98
CA ALA A 55 1.07 -10.17 -4.00
C ALA A 55 1.60 -10.69 -5.34
N LEU A 56 2.79 -10.26 -5.76
CA LEU A 56 3.40 -10.71 -7.01
C LEU A 56 3.76 -12.20 -7.00
N GLN A 57 4.09 -12.78 -5.84
CA GLN A 57 4.31 -14.23 -5.72
C GLN A 57 3.05 -15.06 -5.99
N ARG A 58 1.86 -14.44 -5.95
CA ARG A 58 0.57 -15.11 -6.16
C ARG A 58 -0.02 -14.89 -7.55
N ILE A 59 0.48 -13.90 -8.27
CA ILE A 59 0.02 -13.57 -9.61
C ILE A 59 0.91 -14.34 -10.59
N GLU A 60 0.53 -15.58 -10.92
CA GLU A 60 1.14 -16.33 -12.01
C GLU A 60 0.26 -16.24 -13.27
N PRO A 61 0.81 -15.81 -14.43
CA PRO A 61 2.15 -15.27 -14.66
C PRO A 61 2.28 -13.76 -14.32
N VAL A 62 3.44 -13.36 -13.77
CA VAL A 62 3.80 -11.94 -13.61
C VAL A 62 4.05 -11.32 -14.98
N GLU A 63 3.00 -10.78 -15.58
CA GLU A 63 3.07 -10.09 -16.85
C GLU A 63 3.52 -8.63 -16.70
N THR A 64 4.10 -8.05 -17.75
CA THR A 64 4.50 -6.62 -17.83
C THR A 64 3.36 -5.66 -17.46
N ARG A 65 2.10 -6.09 -17.61
CA ARG A 65 0.90 -5.34 -17.22
C ARG A 65 0.80 -5.08 -15.71
N THR A 66 1.49 -5.86 -14.87
CA THR A 66 1.54 -5.68 -13.41
C THR A 66 2.54 -4.61 -13.00
N ALA A 67 3.52 -4.27 -13.85
CA ALA A 67 4.55 -3.28 -13.53
C ALA A 67 3.97 -1.88 -13.31
N ILE A 68 3.04 -1.44 -14.17
CA ILE A 68 2.41 -0.11 -14.06
C ILE A 68 1.69 0.06 -12.70
N PRO A 69 0.75 -0.84 -12.31
CA PRO A 69 0.06 -0.69 -11.04
C PRO A 69 0.97 -0.90 -9.82
N VAL A 70 1.96 -1.80 -9.90
CA VAL A 70 2.96 -1.96 -8.84
C VAL A 70 3.76 -0.67 -8.64
N SER A 71 4.29 -0.09 -9.73
CA SER A 71 5.01 1.17 -9.67
C SER A 71 4.14 2.31 -9.17
N ALA A 72 2.89 2.39 -9.62
CA ALA A 72 1.94 3.39 -9.12
C ALA A 72 1.68 3.24 -7.62
N MET A 73 1.52 2.00 -7.13
CA MET A 73 1.29 1.75 -5.72
C MET A 73 2.47 2.17 -4.84
N VAL A 74 3.69 1.79 -5.25
CA VAL A 74 4.92 2.14 -4.52
C VAL A 74 5.17 3.65 -4.58
N LEU A 75 5.07 4.27 -5.75
CA LEU A 75 5.22 5.73 -5.90
C LEU A 75 4.17 6.49 -5.08
N GLY A 76 2.92 6.01 -5.08
CA GLY A 76 1.85 6.56 -4.26
C GLY A 76 2.19 6.51 -2.77
N SER A 77 2.70 5.38 -2.29
CA SER A 77 3.11 5.23 -0.88
C SER A 77 4.25 6.17 -0.48
N VAL A 78 5.18 6.44 -1.41
CA VAL A 78 6.28 7.38 -1.20
C VAL A 78 5.75 8.81 -1.11
N LEU A 79 4.87 9.22 -2.03
CA LEU A 79 4.26 10.55 -2.03
C LEU A 79 3.43 10.79 -0.76
N VAL A 80 2.65 9.80 -0.31
CA VAL A 80 1.89 9.89 0.95
C VAL A 80 2.80 9.92 2.17
N GLY A 81 3.86 9.10 2.17
CA GLY A 81 4.75 9.00 3.33
C GLY A 81 5.65 10.22 3.51
N PHE A 82 6.12 10.80 2.41
CA PHE A 82 7.09 11.89 2.46
C PHE A 82 6.49 13.29 2.61
N ASP A 83 5.18 13.46 2.38
CA ASP A 83 4.44 14.72 2.34
C ASP A 83 5.38 15.94 2.25
N VAL A 84 5.99 16.11 1.07
CA VAL A 84 7.17 16.98 0.93
C VAL A 84 6.68 18.42 1.02
N PRO A 85 7.00 19.18 2.08
CA PRO A 85 6.42 20.52 2.28
C PRO A 85 6.84 21.54 1.20
N ASN A 86 7.77 21.16 0.32
CA ASN A 86 8.45 22.04 -0.62
C ASN A 86 8.01 21.90 -2.09
N PHE A 87 7.19 20.92 -2.48
CA PHE A 87 6.83 20.73 -3.89
C PHE A 87 5.38 21.06 -4.22
N PHE A 88 4.36 20.45 -3.61
CA PHE A 88 2.96 20.83 -3.83
C PHE A 88 2.04 20.38 -2.66
N GLU A 89 1.06 21.20 -2.26
CA GLU A 89 -0.10 20.84 -1.39
C GLU A 89 -0.94 19.65 -1.93
N PHE A 90 -0.59 19.15 -3.12
CA PHE A 90 -1.30 18.15 -3.90
C PHE A 90 -0.66 16.76 -3.84
N ASP A 91 0.52 16.62 -3.21
CA ASP A 91 1.28 15.37 -3.18
C ASP A 91 0.59 14.27 -2.36
N GLY A 92 -0.08 14.63 -1.26
CA GLY A 92 -0.91 13.72 -0.47
C GLY A 92 -2.08 13.10 -1.26
N PRO A 93 -3.00 13.91 -1.84
CA PRO A 93 -4.11 13.41 -2.66
C PRO A 93 -3.66 12.63 -3.89
N LEU A 94 -2.61 13.10 -4.60
CA LEU A 94 -2.06 12.39 -5.76
C LEU A 94 -1.44 11.05 -5.35
N GLY A 95 -0.68 11.02 -4.27
CA GLY A 95 -0.09 9.81 -3.72
C GLY A 95 -1.14 8.77 -3.34
N ALA A 96 -2.20 9.20 -2.65
CA ALA A 96 -3.32 8.32 -2.29
C ALA A 96 -4.04 7.78 -3.54
N ALA A 97 -4.24 8.61 -4.56
CA ALA A 97 -4.85 8.19 -5.82
C ALA A 97 -4.00 7.15 -6.58
N LEU A 98 -2.67 7.36 -6.65
CA LEU A 98 -1.74 6.41 -7.26
C LEU A 98 -1.68 5.09 -6.48
N PHE A 99 -1.68 5.18 -5.15
CA PHE A 99 -1.74 4.01 -4.27
C PHE A 99 -3.00 3.18 -4.53
N MET A 100 -4.17 3.82 -4.52
CA MET A 100 -5.46 3.17 -4.76
C MET A 100 -5.56 2.61 -6.18
N TYR A 101 -5.09 3.33 -7.19
CA TYR A 101 -5.06 2.85 -8.57
C TYR A 101 -4.27 1.53 -8.68
N GLY A 102 -3.08 1.50 -8.07
CA GLY A 102 -2.24 0.30 -8.05
C GLY A 102 -2.92 -0.87 -7.34
N ALA A 103 -3.47 -0.63 -6.15
CA ALA A 103 -4.15 -1.64 -5.34
C ALA A 103 -5.37 -2.25 -6.06
N VAL A 104 -6.25 -1.43 -6.63
CA VAL A 104 -7.45 -1.89 -7.35
C VAL A 104 -7.08 -2.73 -8.58
N ARG A 105 -6.04 -2.32 -9.32
CA ARG A 105 -5.57 -3.09 -10.48
C ARG A 105 -4.91 -4.41 -10.08
N LEU A 106 -4.18 -4.44 -8.97
CA LEU A 106 -3.60 -5.67 -8.42
C LEU A 106 -4.67 -6.69 -8.03
N ILE A 107 -5.77 -6.26 -7.39
CA ILE A 107 -6.92 -7.13 -7.07
C ILE A 107 -7.48 -7.77 -8.35
N GLY A 108 -7.66 -6.98 -9.40
CA GLY A 108 -8.16 -7.47 -10.68
C GLY A 108 -7.24 -8.48 -11.40
N TYR A 109 -6.00 -8.68 -10.95
CA TYR A 109 -5.11 -9.74 -11.46
C TYR A 109 -5.06 -10.98 -10.57
N VAL A 110 -5.54 -10.90 -9.33
CA VAL A 110 -5.65 -12.04 -8.41
C VAL A 110 -6.96 -12.79 -8.62
N GLU A 111 -8.02 -12.09 -9.01
CA GLU A 111 -9.35 -12.68 -9.26
C GLU A 111 -9.52 -13.31 -10.66
N THR A 112 -8.52 -13.20 -11.54
CA THR A 112 -8.52 -13.76 -12.91
C THR A 112 -7.75 -15.06 -12.99
#